data_AF-L8Y8D5-F1
#
_entry.id   AF-L8Y8D5-F1
#
_cell.length_a   1.000
_cell.length_b   1.000
_cell.length_c   1.000
_cell.angle_alpha   90.00
_cell.angle_beta   90.00
_cell.angle_gamma   90.00
#
_symmetry.space_group_name_H-M   'P 1'
#
loop_
_entity.id
_entity.type
_entity.pdbx_description
1 polymer ?
#
loop_
_entity_poly.entity_id
_entity_poly.type
_entity_poly.pdbx_seq_one_letter_code
_entity_poly.pdbx_strand_id
1 'polypeptide(L)'
;CRFSHGQVVPVDELRPFQDPDLSTLQAGSACLAKHQDGLWYPARITDVDSGYYTVKFDSLLLKEAVLEGDSVLPPLRTEATESSSSDSSDSDVSSYARVVGSGTVDTTCSLAFAGWEAHTRGIGSRLLTKMGYEFGKGLGRHAQGRVEPVHAVLLPRGKSLDQCAETLQRRVKGGEAVASRPPRRRRRGGGGGRPPPRSVFDFLNEKLQGQVPGAPETGAAQPGRRGENMYHASKSARRALSLRLFQTEEKIERTQRDIRGIQEALARNAGRHSATAAQLQEKLAGAQRQLGQLQAQEAGLQREQRKADTHKKMTEF
;
A
#
# COMPACT_ATOMS: atom_id res chain seq x y z
N CYS A 1 -5.34 2.25 -20.29
CA CYS A 1 -5.83 0.89 -19.96
C CYS A 1 -4.75 0.13 -19.20
N ARG A 2 -5.10 -0.85 -18.35
CA ARG A 2 -4.12 -1.68 -17.59
C ARG A 2 -3.86 -3.05 -18.22
N PHE A 3 -4.63 -3.43 -19.23
CA PHE A 3 -4.53 -4.71 -19.91
C PHE A 3 -4.02 -4.50 -21.34
N SER A 4 -3.37 -5.52 -21.89
CA SER A 4 -3.00 -5.53 -23.30
C SER A 4 -4.27 -5.40 -24.16
N HIS A 5 -4.18 -4.57 -25.20
CA HIS A 5 -5.20 -4.50 -26.25
C HIS A 5 -4.84 -5.40 -27.45
N GLY A 6 -3.78 -6.19 -27.32
CA GLY A 6 -3.19 -6.94 -28.43
C GLY A 6 -2.37 -6.03 -29.35
N GLN A 7 -2.04 -6.58 -30.52
CA GLN A 7 -1.38 -5.86 -31.61
C GLN A 7 -2.11 -6.16 -32.92
N VAL A 8 -2.19 -5.16 -33.81
CA VAL A 8 -2.71 -5.36 -35.16
C VAL A 8 -1.55 -5.88 -36.02
N VAL A 9 -1.74 -7.04 -36.65
CA VAL A 9 -0.73 -7.73 -37.46
C VAL A 9 -1.31 -7.92 -38.87
N PRO A 10 -0.58 -7.60 -39.95
CA PRO A 10 -1.04 -7.88 -41.31
C PRO A 10 -1.16 -9.38 -41.54
N VAL A 11 -2.09 -9.78 -42.40
CA VAL A 11 -2.39 -11.21 -42.64
C VAL A 11 -1.17 -11.95 -43.19
N ASP A 12 -0.31 -11.26 -43.96
CA ASP A 12 0.90 -11.82 -44.55
C ASP A 12 1.97 -12.20 -43.51
N GLU A 13 1.93 -11.63 -42.31
CA GLU A 13 2.84 -11.96 -41.21
C GLU A 13 2.32 -13.10 -40.32
N LEU A 14 1.06 -13.52 -40.49
CA LEU A 14 0.49 -14.60 -39.71
C LEU A 14 1.09 -15.94 -40.13
N ARG A 15 1.50 -16.71 -39.13
CA ARG A 15 1.98 -18.08 -39.31
C ARG A 15 1.01 -19.06 -38.66
N PRO A 16 0.94 -20.32 -39.14
CA PRO A 16 0.23 -21.38 -38.43
C PRO A 16 0.70 -21.48 -36.97
N PHE A 17 -0.22 -21.81 -36.07
CA PHE A 17 0.13 -22.07 -34.67
C PHE A 17 1.10 -23.24 -34.59
N GLN A 18 2.17 -23.07 -33.81
CA GLN A 18 3.16 -24.11 -33.56
C GLN A 18 2.92 -24.67 -32.15
N ASP A 19 2.56 -25.95 -32.08
CA ASP A 19 2.38 -26.64 -30.82
C ASP A 19 3.72 -26.73 -30.07
N PRO A 20 3.72 -26.53 -28.74
CA PRO A 20 4.94 -26.66 -27.94
C PRO A 20 5.40 -28.12 -27.86
N ASP A 21 6.71 -28.33 -28.02
CA ASP A 21 7.31 -29.66 -27.88
C ASP A 21 7.33 -30.09 -26.40
N LEU A 22 6.36 -30.90 -25.99
CA LEU A 22 6.25 -31.41 -24.61
C LEU A 22 7.10 -32.67 -24.36
N SER A 23 7.74 -33.22 -25.40
CA SER A 23 8.54 -34.45 -25.33
C SER A 23 9.74 -34.35 -24.40
N THR A 24 10.25 -33.14 -24.15
CA THR A 24 11.41 -32.90 -23.28
C THR A 24 11.05 -32.77 -21.80
N LEU A 25 9.76 -32.76 -21.47
CA LEU A 25 9.27 -32.50 -20.12
C LEU A 25 9.12 -33.80 -19.33
N GLN A 26 9.97 -33.96 -18.32
CA GLN A 26 9.97 -35.10 -17.39
C GLN A 26 9.90 -34.60 -15.94
N ALA A 27 9.62 -35.50 -14.99
CA ALA A 27 9.70 -35.18 -13.56
C ALA A 27 11.07 -34.56 -13.21
N GLY A 28 11.03 -33.42 -12.52
CA GLY A 28 12.19 -32.57 -12.19
C GLY A 28 12.44 -31.40 -13.16
N SER A 29 11.85 -31.42 -14.35
CA SER A 29 12.08 -30.39 -15.38
C SER A 29 11.44 -29.06 -14.99
N ALA A 30 12.13 -27.96 -15.29
CA ALA A 30 11.54 -26.62 -15.21
C ALA A 30 10.54 -26.43 -16.35
N CYS A 31 9.44 -25.72 -16.08
CA CYS A 31 8.39 -25.42 -17.05
C CYS A 31 7.66 -24.12 -16.68
N LEU A 32 6.92 -23.56 -17.63
CA LEU A 32 5.93 -22.52 -17.41
C LEU A 32 4.55 -23.19 -17.30
N ALA A 33 3.87 -22.96 -16.18
CA ALA A 33 2.58 -23.55 -15.89
C ALA A 33 1.50 -22.48 -15.79
N LYS A 34 0.36 -22.70 -16.45
CA LYS A 34 -0.79 -21.79 -16.40
C LYS A 34 -1.55 -21.99 -15.10
N HIS A 35 -1.74 -20.91 -14.34
CA HIS A 35 -2.47 -20.92 -13.08
C HIS A 35 -3.93 -20.43 -13.26
N GLN A 36 -4.77 -20.60 -12.23
CA GLN A 36 -6.21 -20.31 -12.24
C GLN A 36 -6.55 -18.83 -12.52
N ASP A 37 -5.59 -17.93 -12.32
CA ASP A 37 -5.70 -16.50 -12.63
C ASP A 37 -5.43 -16.17 -14.11
N GLY A 38 -5.12 -17.19 -14.93
CA GLY A 38 -4.86 -17.06 -16.36
C GLY A 38 -3.46 -16.59 -16.70
N LEU A 39 -2.56 -16.51 -15.71
CA LEU A 39 -1.16 -16.15 -15.88
C LEU A 39 -0.27 -17.41 -15.91
N TRP A 40 0.86 -17.30 -16.60
CA TRP A 40 1.88 -18.33 -16.66
C TRP A 40 2.97 -18.06 -15.62
N TYR A 41 3.27 -19.05 -14.79
CA TYR A 41 4.27 -18.96 -13.73
C TYR A 41 5.36 -20.02 -13.89
N PRO A 42 6.60 -19.73 -13.47
CA PRO A 42 7.65 -20.73 -13.42
C PRO A 42 7.32 -21.81 -12.38
N ALA A 43 7.47 -23.06 -12.79
CA ALA A 43 7.18 -24.24 -12.00
C ALA A 43 8.13 -25.39 -12.35
N ARG A 44 8.17 -26.40 -11.49
CA ARG A 44 8.89 -27.66 -11.74
C ARG A 44 7.90 -28.80 -11.77
N ILE A 45 8.04 -29.66 -12.77
CA ILE A 45 7.23 -30.87 -12.88
C ILE A 45 7.66 -31.82 -11.77
N THR A 46 6.73 -32.30 -10.96
CA THR A 46 6.99 -33.30 -9.94
C THR A 46 6.67 -34.69 -10.43
N ASP A 47 5.65 -34.82 -11.29
CA ASP A 47 5.17 -36.11 -11.77
C ASP A 47 4.48 -35.98 -13.13
N VAL A 48 4.51 -37.05 -13.93
CA VAL A 48 3.91 -37.08 -15.28
C VAL A 48 3.13 -38.38 -15.45
N ASP A 49 1.81 -38.25 -15.52
CA ASP A 49 0.87 -39.37 -15.61
C ASP A 49 -0.02 -39.23 -16.85
N SER A 50 0.21 -40.06 -17.87
CA SER A 50 -0.70 -40.23 -19.02
C SER A 50 -1.21 -38.92 -19.66
N GLY A 51 -0.35 -37.89 -19.77
CA GLY A 51 -0.70 -36.58 -20.34
C GLY A 51 -1.09 -35.50 -19.32
N TYR A 52 -1.10 -35.83 -18.03
CA TYR A 52 -1.23 -34.90 -16.92
C TYR A 52 0.12 -34.65 -16.25
N TYR A 53 0.43 -33.39 -16.03
CA TYR A 53 1.66 -32.91 -15.42
C TYR A 53 1.34 -32.35 -14.05
N THR A 54 1.85 -32.98 -13.00
CA THR A 54 1.81 -32.41 -11.66
C THR A 54 2.97 -31.44 -11.54
N VAL A 55 2.67 -30.18 -11.23
CA VAL A 55 3.68 -29.11 -11.16
C VAL A 55 3.67 -28.45 -9.78
N LYS A 56 4.87 -28.12 -9.33
CA LYS A 56 5.14 -27.32 -8.14
C LYS A 56 5.65 -25.95 -8.58
N PHE A 57 4.88 -24.90 -8.31
CA PHE A 57 5.27 -23.54 -8.62
C PHE A 57 6.45 -23.09 -7.76
N ASP A 58 7.33 -22.26 -8.33
CA ASP A 58 8.47 -21.69 -7.59
C ASP A 58 8.00 -20.67 -6.53
N SER A 59 6.84 -20.05 -6.75
CA SER A 59 6.21 -19.16 -5.78
C SER A 59 5.54 -19.97 -4.66
N LEU A 60 6.02 -19.80 -3.44
CA LEU A 60 5.47 -20.43 -2.22
C LEU A 60 4.00 -20.05 -1.92
N LEU A 61 3.45 -19.06 -2.62
CA LEU A 61 2.07 -18.62 -2.51
C LEU A 61 1.12 -19.46 -3.38
N LEU A 62 1.65 -20.13 -4.39
CA LEU A 62 0.90 -20.94 -5.34
C LEU A 62 0.96 -22.41 -4.90
N LYS A 63 -0.19 -23.09 -4.93
CA LYS A 63 -0.29 -24.50 -4.57
C LYS A 63 0.09 -25.37 -5.76
N GLU A 64 0.57 -26.57 -5.47
CA GLU A 64 0.77 -27.62 -6.48
C GLU A 64 -0.53 -27.86 -7.27
N ALA A 65 -0.37 -28.06 -8.58
CA ALA A 65 -1.49 -28.22 -9.50
C ALA A 65 -1.21 -29.35 -10.49
N VAL A 66 -2.27 -30.05 -10.88
CA VAL A 66 -2.25 -31.04 -11.95
C VAL A 66 -2.80 -30.36 -13.19
N LEU A 67 -2.01 -30.34 -14.26
CA LEU A 67 -2.29 -29.60 -15.48
C LEU A 67 -2.23 -30.51 -16.71
N GLU A 68 -3.02 -30.19 -17.72
CA GLU A 68 -2.95 -30.83 -19.04
C GLU A 68 -1.84 -30.20 -19.89
N GLY A 69 -1.46 -30.87 -20.99
CA GLY A 69 -0.41 -30.40 -21.91
C GLY A 69 -0.58 -28.97 -22.40
N ASP A 70 -1.81 -28.53 -22.68
CA ASP A 70 -2.13 -27.16 -23.14
C ASP A 70 -1.80 -26.07 -22.10
N SER A 71 -1.60 -26.46 -20.84
CA SER A 71 -1.34 -25.58 -19.70
C SER A 71 0.09 -25.69 -19.18
N VAL A 72 0.98 -26.36 -19.91
CA VAL A 72 2.39 -26.50 -19.59
C VAL A 72 3.24 -26.15 -20.81
N LEU A 73 4.26 -25.32 -20.61
CA LEU A 73 5.19 -24.92 -21.65
C LEU A 73 6.64 -25.21 -21.21
N PRO A 74 7.51 -25.69 -22.12
CA PRO A 74 8.93 -25.75 -21.86
C PRO A 74 9.51 -24.36 -21.56
N PRO A 75 10.58 -24.28 -20.77
CA PRO A 75 11.22 -23.00 -20.45
C PRO A 75 11.89 -22.45 -21.71
N LEU A 76 11.53 -21.23 -22.10
CA LEU A 76 12.09 -20.57 -23.29
C LEU A 76 13.59 -20.22 -23.17
N ARG A 77 14.19 -20.46 -22.00
CA ARG A 77 15.63 -20.30 -21.71
C ARG A 77 16.09 -21.39 -20.76
N THR A 78 16.95 -22.28 -21.25
CA THR A 78 17.79 -23.14 -20.41
C THR A 78 18.85 -22.27 -19.76
N GLU A 79 18.56 -21.74 -18.57
CA GLU A 79 19.62 -21.24 -17.70
C GLU A 79 20.41 -22.48 -17.24
N ALA A 80 21.53 -22.74 -17.93
CA ALA A 80 22.51 -23.71 -17.50
C ALA A 80 22.94 -23.33 -16.08
N THR A 81 22.69 -24.24 -15.15
CA THR A 81 23.31 -24.21 -13.82
C THR A 81 24.80 -24.03 -13.98
N GLU A 82 25.26 -22.89 -13.51
CA GLU A 82 26.64 -22.46 -13.45
C GLU A 82 27.46 -23.51 -12.68
N SER A 83 28.43 -24.15 -13.34
CA SER A 83 29.48 -24.91 -12.66
C SER A 83 30.73 -25.12 -13.52
N SER A 84 31.83 -24.65 -12.93
CA SER A 84 33.20 -25.16 -13.04
C SER A 84 34.09 -24.69 -14.20
N SER A 85 35.22 -24.16 -13.77
CA SER A 85 36.44 -23.75 -14.46
C SER A 85 36.92 -24.67 -15.59
N SER A 86 37.41 -24.07 -16.68
CA SER A 86 38.68 -24.41 -17.33
C SER A 86 39.01 -23.44 -18.47
N ASP A 87 40.23 -22.91 -18.44
CA ASP A 87 40.92 -22.14 -19.47
C ASP A 87 41.00 -22.87 -20.82
N SER A 88 40.89 -22.15 -21.96
CA SER A 88 41.76 -22.41 -23.12
C SER A 88 41.71 -21.32 -24.21
N SER A 89 42.90 -20.76 -24.43
CA SER A 89 43.56 -20.25 -25.65
C SER A 89 42.86 -19.32 -26.65
N ASP A 90 43.45 -18.12 -26.73
CA ASP A 90 43.94 -17.38 -27.90
C ASP A 90 43.51 -17.80 -29.31
N SER A 91 42.97 -16.83 -30.06
CA SER A 91 43.41 -16.53 -31.43
C SER A 91 42.96 -15.12 -31.86
N ASP A 92 43.95 -14.34 -32.29
CA ASP A 92 43.90 -12.98 -32.82
C ASP A 92 42.88 -12.73 -33.95
N VAL A 93 42.36 -11.50 -34.06
CA VAL A 93 42.81 -10.52 -35.08
C VAL A 93 42.18 -9.12 -34.90
N SER A 94 43.06 -8.12 -34.93
CA SER A 94 42.88 -6.78 -35.53
C SER A 94 42.39 -5.58 -34.68
N SER A 95 43.40 -4.88 -34.15
CA SER A 95 43.74 -3.47 -34.49
C SER A 95 43.09 -2.30 -33.73
N TYR A 96 43.93 -1.77 -32.82
CA TYR A 96 44.16 -0.35 -32.49
C TYR A 96 43.25 0.34 -31.46
N ALA A 97 43.65 0.26 -30.17
CA ALA A 97 44.13 1.40 -29.38
C ALA A 97 44.15 1.01 -27.89
N ARG A 98 45.34 0.64 -27.37
CA ARG A 98 45.59 0.56 -25.94
C ARG A 98 46.08 1.92 -25.45
N VAL A 99 45.31 2.55 -24.57
CA VAL A 99 45.85 3.44 -23.53
C VAL A 99 45.52 2.76 -22.20
N VAL A 100 46.56 2.25 -21.56
CA VAL A 100 46.52 1.66 -20.23
C VAL A 100 46.44 2.79 -19.22
N GLY A 101 45.31 2.89 -18.52
CA GLY A 101 45.14 3.69 -17.31
C GLY A 101 44.71 2.77 -16.17
N SER A 102 45.70 2.40 -15.37
CA SER A 102 45.68 1.57 -14.16
C SER A 102 44.38 1.60 -13.32
N GLY A 103 43.91 0.41 -12.92
CA GLY A 103 42.97 0.24 -11.81
C GLY A 103 41.76 -0.67 -12.07
N THR A 104 41.93 -1.86 -12.65
CA THR A 104 40.86 -2.88 -12.62
C THR A 104 40.78 -3.44 -11.21
N VAL A 105 39.89 -2.87 -10.39
CA VAL A 105 39.29 -3.65 -9.30
C VAL A 105 38.40 -4.67 -9.97
N ASP A 106 38.82 -5.94 -9.90
CA ASP A 106 38.04 -7.08 -10.33
C ASP A 106 36.67 -7.00 -9.68
N THR A 107 35.73 -6.55 -10.49
CA THR A 107 34.36 -6.25 -10.09
C THR A 107 33.63 -7.58 -10.09
N THR A 108 33.77 -8.32 -9.00
CA THR A 108 32.84 -9.39 -8.64
C THR A 108 31.51 -8.73 -8.26
N CYS A 109 30.81 -8.31 -9.31
CA CYS A 109 29.49 -7.74 -9.25
C CYS A 109 28.57 -8.84 -8.71
N SER A 110 28.08 -8.69 -7.48
CA SER A 110 26.93 -9.45 -7.03
C SER A 110 25.80 -9.16 -8.02
N LEU A 111 25.47 -10.16 -8.85
CA LEU A 111 24.62 -10.10 -10.06
C LEU A 111 23.23 -9.42 -9.90
N ALA A 112 22.83 -9.07 -8.67
CA ALA A 112 21.56 -8.41 -8.36
C ALA A 112 21.68 -6.89 -8.10
N PHE A 113 22.84 -6.37 -7.71
CA PHE A 113 22.98 -4.96 -7.38
C PHE A 113 23.37 -4.16 -8.62
N ALA A 114 22.64 -3.09 -8.90
CA ALA A 114 22.81 -2.22 -10.07
C ALA A 114 22.29 -2.75 -11.43
N GLY A 115 21.36 -3.71 -11.46
CA GLY A 115 20.71 -4.16 -12.71
C GLY A 115 20.02 -3.05 -13.54
N TRP A 116 19.69 -1.90 -12.92
CA TRP A 116 19.17 -0.71 -13.59
C TRP A 116 20.22 0.03 -14.45
N GLU A 117 21.52 -0.26 -14.27
CA GLU A 117 22.61 0.28 -15.10
C GLU A 117 22.46 -0.10 -16.58
N ALA A 118 21.92 -1.29 -16.85
CA ALA A 118 21.63 -1.78 -18.21
C ALA A 118 20.70 -0.82 -18.98
N HIS A 119 19.85 -0.09 -18.27
CA HIS A 119 18.90 0.87 -18.85
C HIS A 119 19.35 2.33 -18.73
N THR A 120 20.42 2.62 -17.99
CA THR A 120 20.89 3.99 -17.71
C THR A 120 22.28 4.31 -18.25
N ARG A 121 22.90 3.37 -19.00
CA ARG A 121 24.20 3.56 -19.70
C ARG A 121 25.29 4.10 -18.75
N GLY A 122 25.27 3.66 -17.50
CA GLY A 122 26.24 4.05 -16.46
C GLY A 122 26.06 5.47 -15.89
N ILE A 123 24.95 6.16 -16.18
CA ILE A 123 24.67 7.48 -15.60
C ILE A 123 24.37 7.37 -14.09
N GLY A 124 23.64 6.33 -13.68
CA GLY A 124 23.27 6.19 -12.27
C GLY A 124 24.43 5.78 -11.37
N SER A 125 25.35 4.90 -11.82
CA SER A 125 26.57 4.59 -11.05
C SER A 125 27.44 5.81 -10.89
N ARG A 126 27.64 6.58 -11.96
CA ARG A 126 28.36 7.87 -11.90
C ARG A 126 27.75 8.84 -10.91
N LEU A 127 26.42 8.93 -10.87
CA LEU A 127 25.72 9.78 -9.90
C LEU A 127 25.91 9.27 -8.47
N LEU A 128 25.80 7.96 -8.23
CA LEU A 128 26.03 7.36 -6.93
C LEU A 128 27.45 7.64 -6.43
N THR A 129 28.47 7.43 -7.27
CA THR A 129 29.86 7.74 -6.93
C THR A 129 30.04 9.22 -6.60
N LYS A 130 29.42 10.12 -7.37
CA LYS A 130 29.44 11.57 -7.10
C LYS A 130 28.81 11.95 -5.76
N MET A 131 27.84 11.17 -5.30
CA MET A 131 27.16 11.34 -4.01
C MET A 131 27.88 10.60 -2.87
N GLY A 132 29.07 10.05 -3.11
CA GLY A 132 29.88 9.37 -2.11
C GLY A 132 29.48 7.91 -1.86
N TYR A 133 28.85 7.27 -2.83
CA TYR A 133 28.62 5.83 -2.79
C TYR A 133 29.92 5.07 -3.10
N GLU A 134 30.34 4.22 -2.18
CA GLU A 134 31.37 3.22 -2.40
C GLU A 134 30.71 1.86 -2.63
N PHE A 135 31.19 1.10 -3.62
CA PHE A 135 30.60 -0.19 -3.97
C PHE A 135 30.58 -1.13 -2.76
N GLY A 136 29.41 -1.71 -2.48
CA GLY A 136 29.20 -2.61 -1.33
C GLY A 136 29.05 -1.89 0.02
N LYS A 137 29.07 -0.56 0.06
CA LYS A 137 28.86 0.24 1.27
C LYS A 137 27.60 1.09 1.20
N GLY A 138 27.21 1.64 2.35
CA GLY A 138 26.08 2.56 2.45
C GLY A 138 26.42 3.95 1.94
N LEU A 139 25.41 4.69 1.45
CA LEU A 139 25.57 6.11 1.15
C LEU A 139 25.77 6.94 2.44
N GLY A 140 26.66 7.94 2.41
CA GLY A 140 26.84 8.92 3.49
C GLY A 140 28.28 9.02 3.98
N ARG A 141 28.60 10.10 4.72
CA ARG A 141 29.96 10.48 5.16
C ARG A 141 30.78 9.40 5.88
N HIS A 142 30.11 8.40 6.45
CA HIS A 142 30.70 7.30 7.22
C HIS A 142 30.26 5.93 6.70
N ALA A 143 29.80 5.85 5.45
CA ALA A 143 29.25 4.63 4.86
C ALA A 143 28.04 4.02 5.63
N GLN A 144 27.31 4.84 6.39
CA GLN A 144 26.21 4.41 7.28
C GLN A 144 24.89 4.09 6.56
N GLY A 145 24.78 4.42 5.28
CA GLY A 145 23.58 4.15 4.50
C GLY A 145 23.28 2.65 4.41
N ARG A 146 22.07 2.33 3.97
CA ARG A 146 21.69 0.93 3.76
C ARG A 146 22.37 0.41 2.50
N VAL A 147 23.05 -0.73 2.64
CA VAL A 147 23.68 -1.46 1.54
C VAL A 147 22.63 -2.28 0.79
N GLU A 148 21.71 -2.88 1.53
CA GLU A 148 20.68 -3.74 0.97
C GLU A 148 19.47 -2.95 0.44
N PRO A 149 18.95 -3.31 -0.75
CA PRO A 149 17.70 -2.77 -1.25
C PRO A 149 16.55 -2.93 -0.25
N VAL A 150 15.71 -1.89 -0.12
CA VAL A 150 14.53 -1.96 0.74
C VAL A 150 13.51 -2.92 0.12
N HIS A 151 13.22 -4.01 0.82
CA HIS A 151 12.25 -5.00 0.38
C HIS A 151 10.84 -4.41 0.40
N ALA A 152 10.12 -4.55 -0.71
CA ALA A 152 8.73 -4.11 -0.80
C ALA A 152 7.83 -5.08 -0.02
N VAL A 153 7.31 -4.65 1.13
CA VAL A 153 6.33 -5.42 1.90
C VAL A 153 4.94 -5.10 1.38
N LEU A 154 4.28 -6.10 0.78
CA LEU A 154 2.89 -5.96 0.33
C LEU A 154 1.95 -5.90 1.54
N LEU A 155 1.33 -4.75 1.72
CA LEU A 155 0.35 -4.53 2.79
C LEU A 155 -1.05 -5.01 2.38
N PRO A 156 -1.87 -5.46 3.34
CA PRO A 156 -3.25 -5.86 3.08
C PRO A 156 -4.07 -4.72 2.47
N ARG A 157 -4.88 -5.02 1.45
CA ARG A 157 -5.75 -4.03 0.80
C ARG A 157 -6.80 -3.49 1.78
N GLY A 158 -7.07 -2.19 1.70
CA GLY A 158 -8.12 -1.52 2.49
C GLY A 158 -7.75 -1.21 3.95
N LYS A 159 -6.47 -1.29 4.32
CA LYS A 159 -5.97 -0.93 5.66
C LYS A 159 -5.02 0.26 5.58
N SER A 160 -5.01 1.10 6.62
CA SER A 160 -4.08 2.22 6.72
C SER A 160 -2.66 1.74 7.04
N LEU A 161 -1.66 2.58 6.72
CA LEU A 161 -0.26 2.31 7.07
C LEU A 161 -0.07 2.15 8.58
N ASP A 162 -0.81 2.93 9.38
CA ASP A 162 -0.77 2.86 10.85
C ASP A 162 -1.20 1.49 11.37
N GLN A 163 -2.29 0.94 10.82
CA GLN A 163 -2.79 -0.38 11.21
C GLN A 163 -1.84 -1.50 10.77
N CYS A 164 -1.18 -1.34 9.62
CA CYS A 164 -0.17 -2.28 9.14
C CYS A 164 1.09 -2.26 10.01
N ALA A 165 1.55 -1.06 10.40
CA ALA A 165 2.68 -0.88 11.30
C ALA A 165 2.39 -1.48 12.68
N GLU A 166 1.21 -1.25 13.25
CA GLU A 166 0.81 -1.86 14.53
C GLU A 166 0.77 -3.40 14.44
N THR A 167 0.25 -3.94 13.34
CA THR A 167 0.15 -5.39 13.12
C THR A 167 1.54 -6.04 13.02
N LEU A 168 2.49 -5.39 12.34
CA LEU A 168 3.88 -5.85 12.26
C LEU A 168 4.59 -5.78 13.62
N GLN A 169 4.40 -4.68 14.36
CA GLN A 169 5.01 -4.51 15.68
C GLN A 169 4.46 -5.49 16.73
N ARG A 170 3.16 -5.82 16.67
CA ARG A 170 2.56 -6.86 17.52
C ARG A 170 3.13 -8.25 17.21
N ARG A 171 3.37 -8.57 15.93
CA ARG A 171 3.98 -9.85 15.54
C ARG A 171 5.42 -9.97 16.01
N VAL A 172 6.19 -8.89 15.97
CA VAL A 172 7.57 -8.86 16.48
C VAL A 172 7.64 -9.06 18.00
N LYS A 173 6.62 -8.59 18.75
CA LYS A 173 6.55 -8.74 20.22
C LYS A 173 5.89 -10.03 20.71
N GLY A 174 5.32 -10.86 19.82
CA GLY A 174 4.53 -12.04 20.16
C GLY A 174 5.29 -13.38 20.16
N GLY A 175 6.63 -13.36 20.14
CA GLY A 175 7.48 -14.56 20.03
C GLY A 175 7.53 -15.45 21.28
N GLU A 176 7.07 -14.98 22.45
CA GLU A 176 7.00 -15.78 23.68
C GLU A 176 5.64 -15.58 24.35
N ALA A 177 4.68 -16.46 24.09
CA ALA A 177 3.66 -16.87 25.07
C ALA A 177 2.78 -17.98 24.50
N VAL A 178 2.80 -19.09 25.21
CA VAL A 178 2.00 -20.30 24.99
C VAL A 178 0.49 -20.02 25.14
N ALA A 179 -0.26 -20.77 24.34
CA ALA A 179 -1.70 -20.99 24.29
C ALA A 179 -2.54 -20.62 25.53
N SER A 180 -3.61 -19.84 25.30
CA SER A 180 -4.90 -20.05 25.95
C SER A 180 -6.07 -19.69 25.00
N ARG A 181 -7.00 -20.63 24.88
CA ARG A 181 -8.34 -20.55 24.24
C ARG A 181 -9.37 -20.03 25.28
N PRO A 182 -10.68 -19.80 25.00
CA PRO A 182 -11.53 -19.73 23.76
C PRO A 182 -12.48 -18.46 23.82
N PRO A 183 -13.68 -18.31 23.17
CA PRO A 183 -14.43 -19.23 22.31
C PRO A 183 -15.02 -18.74 20.97
N ARG A 184 -15.31 -19.78 20.20
CA ARG A 184 -16.16 -19.95 19.00
C ARG A 184 -17.36 -19.00 18.88
N ARG A 185 -17.57 -18.47 17.67
CA ARG A 185 -18.82 -18.63 16.89
C ARG A 185 -18.51 -18.85 15.40
N ARG A 186 -19.06 -19.94 14.87
CA ARG A 186 -19.30 -20.25 13.42
C ARG A 186 -20.38 -19.26 12.92
N ARG A 187 -20.65 -18.94 11.65
CA ARG A 187 -20.45 -19.46 10.29
C ARG A 187 -21.02 -18.30 9.40
N ARG A 188 -20.60 -17.95 8.18
CA ARG A 188 -21.04 -18.55 6.89
C ARG A 188 -20.83 -17.53 5.76
N GLY A 189 -20.28 -17.97 4.62
CA GLY A 189 -20.42 -17.41 3.25
C GLY A 189 -19.67 -16.09 2.98
N GLY A 190 -18.96 -15.85 1.88
CA GLY A 190 -18.86 -16.53 0.59
C GLY A 190 -18.51 -15.46 -0.46
N GLY A 191 -17.46 -15.70 -1.27
CA GLY A 191 -17.33 -15.24 -2.66
C GLY A 191 -17.15 -13.75 -2.99
N GLY A 192 -15.94 -13.40 -3.46
CA GLY A 192 -15.70 -12.91 -4.83
C GLY A 192 -16.25 -11.54 -5.25
N GLY A 193 -15.35 -10.59 -5.53
CA GLY A 193 -15.66 -9.36 -6.24
C GLY A 193 -14.82 -9.18 -7.51
N ARG A 194 -15.45 -8.64 -8.57
CA ARG A 194 -14.87 -7.67 -9.52
C ARG A 194 -16.00 -6.91 -10.26
N PRO A 195 -15.73 -5.73 -10.87
CA PRO A 195 -15.96 -4.40 -10.27
C PRO A 195 -17.00 -3.59 -11.11
N PRO A 196 -16.89 -2.25 -11.20
CA PRO A 196 -17.37 -1.12 -10.40
C PRO A 196 -18.67 -0.50 -11.00
N PRO A 197 -19.29 0.55 -10.42
CA PRO A 197 -19.20 1.88 -11.04
C PRO A 197 -19.25 3.01 -10.00
N ARG A 198 -19.15 4.27 -10.44
CA ARG A 198 -19.27 5.46 -9.59
C ARG A 198 -20.43 5.31 -8.60
N SER A 199 -20.15 5.57 -7.34
CA SER A 199 -21.14 5.36 -6.28
C SER A 199 -22.21 6.44 -6.35
N VAL A 200 -23.46 6.08 -6.05
CA VAL A 200 -24.56 7.04 -5.87
C VAL A 200 -24.19 8.10 -4.83
N PHE A 201 -23.27 7.78 -3.92
CA PHE A 201 -22.72 8.71 -2.94
C PHE A 201 -21.71 9.71 -3.52
N ASP A 202 -21.00 9.35 -4.58
CA ASP A 202 -20.15 10.30 -5.32
C ASP A 202 -21.02 11.28 -6.11
N PHE A 203 -22.10 10.78 -6.73
CA PHE A 203 -23.13 11.59 -7.38
C PHE A 203 -23.90 12.50 -6.39
N LEU A 204 -24.23 11.99 -5.20
CA LEU A 204 -24.85 12.77 -4.14
C LEU A 204 -23.89 13.81 -3.56
N ASN A 205 -22.61 13.51 -3.43
CA ASN A 205 -21.62 14.49 -2.95
C ASN A 205 -21.40 15.60 -3.98
N GLU A 206 -21.42 15.29 -5.27
CA GLU A 206 -21.37 16.25 -6.37
C GLU A 206 -22.65 17.12 -6.45
N LYS A 207 -23.82 16.55 -6.14
CA LYS A 207 -25.12 17.25 -6.15
C LYS A 207 -25.49 17.97 -4.83
N LEU A 208 -24.93 17.58 -3.69
CA LEU A 208 -25.17 18.21 -2.39
C LEU A 208 -24.18 19.35 -2.09
N GLN A 209 -23.01 19.38 -2.73
CA GLN A 209 -21.98 20.41 -2.49
C GLN A 209 -21.94 21.52 -3.57
N GLY A 210 -22.82 21.50 -4.56
CA GLY A 210 -22.86 22.47 -5.65
C GLY A 210 -24.16 23.29 -5.72
N GLN A 211 -24.40 24.19 -4.76
CA GLN A 211 -25.17 25.42 -5.00
C GLN A 211 -24.78 26.53 -4.01
N VAL A 212 -23.75 27.29 -4.38
CA VAL A 212 -23.64 28.76 -4.27
C VAL A 212 -22.79 29.15 -5.50
N PRO A 213 -23.23 30.03 -6.43
CA PRO A 213 -23.48 31.45 -6.13
C PRO A 213 -24.63 32.16 -6.90
N GLY A 214 -25.14 33.24 -6.29
CA GLY A 214 -25.59 34.47 -6.97
C GLY A 214 -26.90 34.46 -7.79
N ALA A 215 -27.92 35.14 -7.26
CA ALA A 215 -29.22 35.50 -7.88
C ALA A 215 -29.08 36.47 -9.11
N PRO A 216 -30.16 36.82 -9.89
CA PRO A 216 -31.61 36.66 -9.63
C PRO A 216 -32.55 36.18 -10.77
N GLU A 217 -33.68 35.60 -10.30
CA GLU A 217 -35.10 35.70 -10.72
C GLU A 217 -35.51 35.74 -12.21
N THR A 218 -36.36 34.79 -12.66
CA THR A 218 -37.75 35.08 -13.11
C THR A 218 -38.62 33.80 -13.21
N GLY A 219 -39.73 33.76 -12.45
CA GLY A 219 -41.07 33.27 -12.83
C GLY A 219 -41.30 31.81 -13.26
N ALA A 220 -41.89 31.00 -12.37
CA ALA A 220 -43.25 30.42 -12.52
C ALA A 220 -43.49 29.32 -11.47
N ALA A 221 -44.50 29.51 -10.62
CA ALA A 221 -44.97 28.54 -9.65
C ALA A 221 -45.85 27.46 -10.30
N GLN A 222 -45.83 26.23 -9.75
CA GLN A 222 -47.04 25.52 -9.31
C GLN A 222 -46.69 24.35 -8.35
N PRO A 223 -47.65 23.94 -7.50
CA PRO A 223 -47.43 23.31 -6.21
C PRO A 223 -47.71 21.80 -6.23
N GLY A 224 -47.08 21.05 -5.33
CA GLY A 224 -47.54 19.70 -5.01
C GLY A 224 -46.43 18.74 -4.60
N ARG A 225 -46.31 18.54 -3.28
CA ARG A 225 -45.93 17.31 -2.53
C ARG A 225 -45.23 17.72 -1.24
N ARG A 226 -46.01 18.28 -0.31
CA ARG A 226 -45.65 18.38 1.10
C ARG A 226 -46.05 17.06 1.76
N GLY A 227 -45.10 16.38 2.40
CA GLY A 227 -45.40 15.18 3.18
C GLY A 227 -44.19 14.50 3.82
N GLU A 228 -43.15 14.15 3.07
CA GLU A 228 -42.22 13.11 3.57
C GLU A 228 -40.75 13.54 3.73
N ASN A 229 -40.32 14.64 3.11
CA ASN A 229 -38.91 15.07 3.13
C ASN A 229 -38.48 15.85 4.39
N MET A 230 -39.41 16.19 5.30
CA MET A 230 -39.09 16.96 6.52
C MET A 230 -38.57 16.08 7.67
N TYR A 231 -38.99 14.81 7.75
CA TYR A 231 -38.62 13.88 8.82
C TYR A 231 -37.22 13.28 8.66
N HIS A 232 -36.65 13.29 7.45
CA HIS A 232 -35.28 12.84 7.21
C HIS A 232 -34.22 13.94 7.47
N ALA A 233 -34.61 15.21 7.36
CA ALA A 233 -33.74 16.35 7.69
C ALA A 233 -33.40 16.40 9.20
N SER A 234 -34.34 16.04 10.08
CA SER A 234 -34.07 15.99 11.53
C SER A 234 -33.14 14.84 11.93
N LYS A 235 -33.22 13.69 11.25
CA LYS A 235 -32.30 12.55 11.44
C LYS A 235 -30.89 12.86 10.93
N SER A 236 -30.75 13.52 9.76
CA SER A 236 -29.44 13.94 9.25
C SER A 236 -28.82 15.05 10.10
N ALA A 237 -29.62 16.03 10.56
CA ALA A 237 -29.20 17.07 11.47
C ALA A 237 -28.74 16.50 12.83
N ARG A 238 -29.45 15.52 13.38
CA ARG A 238 -29.04 14.82 14.62
C ARG A 238 -27.70 14.09 14.46
N ARG A 239 -27.50 13.39 13.34
CA ARG A 239 -26.21 12.75 13.03
C ARG A 239 -25.09 13.80 12.91
N ALA A 240 -25.36 14.93 12.26
CA ALA A 240 -24.40 16.02 12.16
C ALA A 240 -24.03 16.62 13.53
N LEU A 241 -25.01 16.80 14.43
CA LEU A 241 -24.77 17.24 15.80
C LEU A 241 -23.91 16.24 16.59
N SER A 242 -24.21 14.94 16.50
CA SER A 242 -23.42 13.90 17.17
C SER A 242 -21.97 13.85 16.66
N LEU A 243 -21.75 14.03 15.35
CA LEU A 243 -20.39 14.11 14.79
C LEU A 243 -19.63 15.34 15.29
N ARG A 244 -20.28 16.50 15.37
CA ARG A 244 -19.65 17.73 15.91
C ARG A 244 -19.28 17.57 17.37
N LEU A 245 -20.14 16.92 18.16
CA LEU A 245 -19.86 16.64 19.57
C LEU A 245 -18.61 15.77 19.71
N PHE A 246 -18.54 14.65 18.98
CA PHE A 246 -17.38 13.77 18.98
C PHE A 246 -16.08 14.49 18.55
N GLN A 247 -16.14 15.30 17.49
CA GLN A 247 -14.99 16.11 17.06
C GLN A 247 -14.56 17.15 18.11
N THR A 248 -15.51 17.69 18.87
CA THR A 248 -15.24 18.66 19.94
C THR A 248 -14.59 17.97 21.13
N GLU A 249 -15.09 16.79 21.53
CA GLU A 249 -14.49 15.94 22.57
C GLU A 249 -13.05 15.55 22.22
N GLU A 250 -12.79 15.15 20.99
CA GLU A 250 -11.42 14.81 20.56
C GLU A 250 -10.47 16.02 20.66
N LYS A 251 -10.95 17.22 20.31
CA LYS A 251 -10.17 18.46 20.48
C LYS A 251 -9.93 18.79 21.96
N ILE A 252 -10.91 18.54 22.83
CA ILE A 252 -10.77 18.69 24.28
C ILE A 252 -9.69 17.74 24.80
N GLU A 253 -9.71 16.47 24.43
CA GLU A 253 -8.70 15.51 24.87
C GLU A 253 -7.28 15.87 24.38
N ARG A 254 -7.17 16.35 23.13
CA ARG A 254 -5.89 16.84 22.58
C ARG A 254 -5.37 18.04 23.36
N THR A 255 -6.21 19.06 23.56
CA THR A 255 -5.81 20.26 24.33
C THR A 255 -5.50 19.94 25.80
N GLN A 256 -6.21 18.99 26.42
CA GLN A 256 -5.86 18.50 27.76
C GLN A 256 -4.50 17.81 27.81
N ARG A 257 -4.18 16.99 26.80
CA ARG A 257 -2.84 16.38 26.67
C ARG A 257 -1.75 17.45 26.52
N ASP A 258 -2.01 18.47 25.71
CA ASP A 258 -1.08 19.59 25.52
C ASP A 258 -0.88 20.37 26.82
N ILE A 259 -1.95 20.64 27.58
CA ILE A 259 -1.85 21.30 28.90
C ILE A 259 -0.96 20.48 29.85
N ARG A 260 -1.16 19.15 29.92
CA ARG A 260 -0.31 18.29 30.77
C ARG A 260 1.15 18.35 30.33
N GLY A 261 1.43 18.26 29.03
CA GLY A 261 2.79 18.36 28.51
C GLY A 261 3.45 19.71 28.81
N ILE A 262 2.70 20.81 28.73
CA ILE A 262 3.20 22.16 29.09
C ILE A 262 3.45 22.26 30.59
N GLN A 263 2.58 21.69 31.44
CA GLN A 263 2.78 21.64 32.89
C GLN A 263 4.04 20.85 33.27
N GLU A 264 4.28 19.70 32.65
CA GLU A 264 5.50 18.91 32.84
C GLU A 264 6.75 19.67 32.36
N ALA A 265 6.66 20.39 31.24
CA ALA A 265 7.73 21.25 30.77
C ALA A 265 8.02 22.41 31.74
N LEU A 266 6.98 22.99 32.35
CA LEU A 266 7.13 24.01 33.39
C LEU A 266 7.81 23.46 34.64
N ALA A 267 7.43 22.28 35.10
CA ALA A 267 8.06 21.62 36.23
C ALA A 267 9.55 21.36 35.98
N ARG A 268 9.93 20.96 34.76
CA ARG A 268 11.34 20.73 34.38
C ARG A 268 12.16 22.00 34.24
N ASN A 269 11.55 23.11 33.82
CA ASN A 269 12.23 24.39 33.60
C ASN A 269 12.19 25.32 34.84
N ALA A 270 11.56 24.88 35.93
CA ALA A 270 11.49 25.63 37.17
C ALA A 270 12.91 25.95 37.68
N GLY A 271 13.20 27.25 37.86
CA GLY A 271 14.43 27.75 38.49
C GLY A 271 15.64 27.95 37.58
N ARG A 272 15.69 27.42 36.35
CA ARG A 272 16.87 27.54 35.46
C ARG A 272 16.70 28.54 34.31
N HIS A 273 15.50 28.63 33.73
CA HIS A 273 15.26 29.45 32.55
C HIS A 273 13.98 30.28 32.72
N SER A 274 14.11 31.44 33.36
CA SER A 274 12.99 32.34 33.68
C SER A 274 12.20 32.78 32.43
N ALA A 275 12.90 33.18 31.37
CA ALA A 275 12.26 33.61 30.12
C ALA A 275 11.46 32.49 29.42
N THR A 276 11.98 31.26 29.39
CA THR A 276 11.25 30.12 28.80
C THR A 276 10.10 29.68 29.70
N ALA A 277 10.25 29.78 31.03
CA ALA A 277 9.16 29.52 31.96
C ALA A 277 8.01 30.51 31.77
N ALA A 278 8.30 31.81 31.57
CA ALA A 278 7.29 32.82 31.27
C ALA A 278 6.55 32.52 29.96
N GLN A 279 7.27 32.14 28.89
CA GLN A 279 6.65 31.76 27.62
C GLN A 279 5.77 30.49 27.74
N LEU A 280 6.22 29.50 28.52
CA LEU A 280 5.43 28.28 28.77
C LEU A 280 4.18 28.58 29.62
N GLN A 281 4.25 29.52 30.56
CA GLN A 281 3.09 29.98 31.34
C GLN A 281 2.07 30.70 30.45
N GLU A 282 2.53 31.56 29.53
CA GLU A 282 1.65 32.22 28.55
C GLU A 282 0.94 31.20 27.65
N LYS A 283 1.69 30.20 27.15
CA LYS A 283 1.15 29.09 26.35
C LYS A 283 0.14 28.26 27.16
N LEU A 284 0.43 27.99 28.43
CA LEU A 284 -0.49 27.28 29.33
C LEU A 284 -1.80 28.07 29.50
N ALA A 285 -1.72 29.37 29.75
CA ALA A 285 -2.91 30.24 29.87
C ALA A 285 -3.69 30.31 28.54
N GLY A 286 -3.01 30.30 27.39
CA GLY A 286 -3.63 30.19 26.07
C GLY A 286 -4.39 28.87 25.88
N ALA A 287 -3.73 27.75 26.17
CA ALA A 287 -4.33 26.41 26.05
C ALA A 287 -5.50 26.22 27.01
N GLN A 288 -5.43 26.73 28.24
CA GLN A 288 -6.54 26.71 29.21
C GLN A 288 -7.74 27.53 28.72
N ARG A 289 -7.53 28.70 28.12
CA ARG A 289 -8.62 29.48 27.50
C ARG A 289 -9.28 28.72 26.35
N GLN A 290 -8.48 28.07 25.50
CA GLN A 290 -9.00 27.24 24.42
C GLN A 290 -9.80 26.03 24.94
N LEU A 291 -9.32 25.37 25.99
CA LEU A 291 -10.04 24.29 26.66
C LEU A 291 -11.40 24.76 27.16
N GLY A 292 -11.46 25.91 27.84
CA GLY A 292 -12.72 26.50 28.31
C GLY A 292 -13.69 26.83 27.18
N GLN A 293 -13.19 27.35 26.05
CA GLN A 293 -14.02 27.61 24.85
C GLN A 293 -14.58 26.31 24.26
N LEU A 294 -13.77 25.26 24.13
CA LEU A 294 -14.20 23.96 23.61
C LEU A 294 -15.21 23.28 24.55
N GLN A 295 -15.00 23.35 25.87
CA GLN A 295 -15.95 22.84 26.86
C GLN A 295 -17.28 23.61 26.82
N ALA A 296 -17.26 24.93 26.60
CA ALA A 296 -18.47 25.70 26.41
C ALA A 296 -19.21 25.31 25.12
N GLN A 297 -18.48 25.02 24.03
CA GLN A 297 -19.05 24.51 22.78
C GLN A 297 -19.66 23.11 22.96
N GLU A 298 -18.97 22.21 23.66
CA GLU A 298 -19.47 20.88 24.00
C GLU A 298 -20.76 20.96 24.83
N ALA A 299 -20.78 21.79 25.88
CA ALA A 299 -21.96 22.00 26.70
C ALA A 299 -23.14 22.57 25.88
N GLY A 300 -22.86 23.44 24.90
CA GLY A 300 -23.84 23.94 23.94
C GLY A 300 -24.46 22.81 23.09
N LEU A 301 -23.61 22.01 22.45
CA LEU A 301 -24.03 20.87 21.63
C LEU A 301 -24.80 19.82 22.44
N GLN A 302 -24.38 19.54 23.68
CA GLN A 302 -25.08 18.63 24.58
C GLN A 302 -26.48 19.16 24.96
N ARG A 303 -26.63 20.47 25.20
CA ARG A 303 -27.94 21.08 25.47
C ARG A 303 -28.87 20.95 24.26
N GLU A 304 -28.35 21.18 23.04
CA GLU A 304 -29.11 20.98 21.81
C GLU A 304 -29.54 19.52 21.63
N GLN A 305 -28.64 18.58 21.93
CA GLN A 305 -28.96 17.16 21.87
C GLN A 305 -30.05 16.77 22.89
N ARG A 306 -29.95 17.25 24.13
CA ARG A 306 -30.98 17.03 25.17
C ARG A 306 -32.33 17.61 24.74
N LYS A 307 -32.36 18.81 24.14
CA LYS A 307 -33.58 19.41 23.58
C LYS A 307 -34.18 18.57 22.44
N ALA A 308 -33.33 18.01 21.57
CA ALA A 308 -33.79 17.13 20.49
C ALA A 308 -34.33 15.79 21.02
N ASP A 309 -33.73 15.26 22.10
CA ASP A 309 -34.16 14.02 22.73
C ASP A 309 -35.46 14.17 23.54
N THR A 310 -35.67 15.30 24.22
CA THR A 310 -36.95 15.59 24.88
C THR A 310 -38.08 15.75 23.88
N HIS A 311 -37.84 16.46 22.77
CA HIS A 311 -38.85 16.57 21.70
C HIS A 311 -39.22 15.20 21.14
N LYS A 312 -38.23 14.32 20.91
CA LYS A 312 -38.50 12.95 20.42
C LYS A 312 -39.41 12.17 21.37
N LYS A 313 -39.09 12.13 22.67
CA LYS A 313 -39.88 11.42 23.70
C LYS A 313 -41.34 11.90 23.79
N MET A 314 -41.58 13.18 23.48
CA MET A 314 -42.93 13.77 23.49
C MET A 314 -43.73 13.50 22.20
N THR A 315 -43.09 12.99 21.14
CA THR A 315 -43.72 12.72 19.84
C THR A 315 -43.91 11.24 19.52
N GLU A 316 -43.40 10.33 20.37
CA GLU A 316 -43.67 8.89 20.27
C GLU A 316 -44.92 8.58 21.11
N PHE A 317 -46.09 8.54 20.44
CA PHE A 317 -47.37 8.06 21.01
C PHE A 317 -47.64 6.61 20.61
#